data_AF-A0A834AN99-F1
#
_entry.id   AF-A0A834AN99-F1
#
_cell.length_a   1.000
_cell.length_b   1.000
_cell.length_c   1.000
_cell.angle_alpha   90.00
_cell.angle_beta   90.00
_cell.angle_gamma   90.00
#
_symmetry.space_group_name_H-M   'P 1'
#
loop_
_entity.id
_entity.type
_entity.pdbx_description
1 polymer ?
#
loop_
_entity_poly.entity_id
_entity_poly.type
_entity_poly.pdbx_seq_one_letter_code
_entity_poly.pdbx_strand_id
1 'polypeptide(L)'
;MDIFVECSTNTPETDLCFFKVIRTREKSAGEHGEVCRLPHYNSQKAEGPGTLLGVLRSPTLRVVERSAAAVPERGSCVTRVRRLTSLSARTRLSSEVRFLSPLPVLLIMKRLGSVQRKIPCVFVTEVKEELSTKREHQPFKVLATETVSHKALDADIYSAIPTEKVDGTCCYVTTYKGQPYLWARLDRKPNKLAEKRFKNFLHSKQNSKEFFWNVEEDFKPVAECWIPAKEIEQLNGNPVPDENGHIPGWIPVERSNKQYCWHSSVVNYDFEIALVLKQHPDDPGLLEISAVPLSDLLEQTLELIGTNINGNPYGLGSKKHPLHLLIPHGAFQIKNLPTLRYKDLLSWFEGCREGKIEGIVWHCNDGCLIKVHRHHLGLCWPIPDTYLNSKPVTVNMNLDKHDYAFDTKCLFYHFSKIDHQKFSRLKDIILDV
;
A
#
# COMPACT_ATOMS: atom_id res chain seq x y z
N MET A 1 -4.33 -29.07 -6.65
CA MET A 1 -4.99 -28.68 -7.91
C MET A 1 -4.75 -27.20 -7.92
N ASP A 2 -3.78 -26.73 -8.70
CA ASP A 2 -3.28 -25.37 -8.53
C ASP A 2 -3.73 -24.58 -9.75
N ILE A 3 -4.65 -23.65 -9.55
CA ILE A 3 -5.19 -22.77 -10.59
C ILE A 3 -4.40 -21.47 -10.58
N PHE A 4 -3.64 -21.21 -11.64
CA PHE A 4 -3.00 -19.92 -11.87
C PHE A 4 -3.93 -19.01 -12.66
N VAL A 5 -4.24 -17.83 -12.12
CA VAL A 5 -4.95 -16.77 -12.85
C VAL A 5 -4.12 -15.50 -12.84
N GLU A 6 -3.89 -15.01 -14.05
CA GLU A 6 -3.23 -13.74 -14.32
C GLU A 6 -4.30 -12.66 -14.62
N CYS A 7 -3.95 -11.40 -14.36
CA CYS A 7 -4.75 -10.24 -14.77
C CYS A 7 -3.95 -9.40 -15.78
N SER A 8 -4.58 -9.18 -16.94
CA SER A 8 -4.16 -8.25 -17.98
C SER A 8 -4.95 -6.95 -17.82
N THR A 9 -4.30 -5.87 -17.45
CA THR A 9 -4.85 -4.50 -17.60
C THR A 9 -4.06 -3.80 -18.69
N ASN A 10 -4.61 -3.76 -19.90
CA ASN A 10 -4.19 -2.84 -20.96
C ASN A 10 -5.36 -2.65 -21.91
N THR A 11 -6.23 -1.68 -21.59
CA THR A 11 -6.81 -0.71 -22.53
C THR A 11 -7.62 0.31 -21.73
N PRO A 12 -7.43 1.62 -21.94
CA PRO A 12 -8.42 2.61 -21.57
C PRO A 12 -9.56 2.52 -22.60
N GLU A 13 -10.80 2.62 -22.13
CA GLU A 13 -12.04 2.61 -22.92
C GLU A 13 -12.64 1.20 -23.15
N THR A 14 -13.85 1.05 -22.61
CA THR A 14 -14.81 -0.08 -22.67
C THR A 14 -14.69 -1.18 -21.59
N ASP A 15 -15.64 -1.16 -20.66
CA ASP A 15 -15.91 -2.17 -19.63
C ASP A 15 -16.53 -3.44 -20.23
N LEU A 16 -15.76 -4.26 -20.93
CA LEU A 16 -16.18 -5.61 -21.35
C LEU A 16 -14.95 -6.55 -21.42
N CYS A 17 -14.71 -7.35 -20.38
CA CYS A 17 -13.77 -8.46 -20.43
C CYS A 17 -14.45 -9.71 -21.02
N PHE A 18 -13.93 -10.23 -22.13
CA PHE A 18 -14.30 -11.55 -22.65
C PHE A 18 -13.46 -12.64 -21.96
N PHE A 19 -14.10 -13.62 -21.33
CA PHE A 19 -13.45 -14.84 -20.84
C PHE A 19 -13.73 -16.02 -21.78
N LYS A 20 -12.68 -16.72 -22.21
CA LYS A 20 -12.79 -18.03 -22.85
C LYS A 20 -12.53 -19.11 -21.79
N VAL A 21 -13.59 -19.72 -21.28
CA VAL A 21 -13.51 -20.91 -20.43
C VAL A 21 -13.17 -22.10 -21.34
N ILE A 22 -11.95 -22.63 -21.25
CA ILE A 22 -11.60 -23.90 -21.89
C ILE A 22 -11.88 -25.00 -20.87
N ARG A 23 -13.05 -25.68 -20.99
CA ARG A 23 -13.29 -26.97 -20.33
C ARG A 23 -12.64 -28.06 -21.18
N THR A 24 -11.63 -28.74 -20.66
CA THR A 24 -11.21 -30.03 -21.20
C THR A 24 -12.19 -31.10 -20.73
N ARG A 25 -13.04 -31.59 -21.64
CA ARG A 25 -13.84 -32.81 -21.44
C ARG A 25 -12.89 -34.00 -21.52
N GLU A 26 -12.90 -34.87 -20.51
CA GLU A 26 -12.41 -36.24 -20.65
C GLU A 26 -13.22 -36.93 -21.76
N LYS A 27 -12.52 -37.50 -22.74
CA LYS A 27 -13.12 -38.34 -23.77
C LYS A 27 -13.48 -39.69 -23.14
N SER A 28 -14.77 -39.95 -22.97
CA SER A 28 -15.31 -41.32 -23.02
C SER A 28 -16.07 -41.49 -24.34
N ALA A 29 -15.87 -42.65 -24.96
CA ALA A 29 -16.40 -43.01 -26.27
C ALA A 29 -17.93 -43.20 -26.24
N GLY A 30 -18.60 -42.84 -27.33
CA GLY A 30 -20.03 -43.13 -27.53
C GLY A 30 -20.65 -42.22 -28.59
N GLU A 31 -21.13 -42.85 -29.66
CA GLU A 31 -21.68 -42.25 -30.88
C GLU A 31 -23.07 -41.60 -30.70
N HIS A 32 -23.45 -40.91 -31.79
CA HIS A 32 -24.75 -40.38 -32.18
C HIS A 32 -25.09 -38.94 -31.77
N GLY A 33 -25.64 -38.26 -32.78
CA GLY A 33 -25.60 -36.82 -32.95
C GLY A 33 -26.87 -36.12 -32.52
N GLU A 34 -26.84 -34.80 -32.65
CA GLU A 34 -27.93 -34.01 -33.21
C GLU A 34 -27.50 -32.55 -33.32
N VAL A 35 -27.93 -31.93 -34.40
CA VAL A 35 -27.75 -30.52 -34.74
C VAL A 35 -28.86 -29.75 -34.04
N CYS A 36 -28.52 -28.70 -33.28
CA CYS A 36 -29.48 -27.66 -32.93
C CYS A 36 -28.80 -26.28 -32.92
N ARG A 37 -29.24 -25.44 -33.85
CA ARG A 37 -28.97 -24.00 -33.93
C ARG A 37 -29.66 -23.29 -32.76
N LEU A 38 -29.01 -22.28 -32.18
CA LEU A 38 -29.69 -21.26 -31.37
C LEU A 38 -29.57 -19.88 -32.04
N PRO A 39 -30.62 -19.04 -31.96
CA PRO A 39 -30.73 -17.82 -32.74
C PRO A 39 -30.07 -16.60 -32.08
N HIS A 40 -29.65 -15.67 -32.93
CA HIS A 40 -29.40 -14.27 -32.59
C HIS A 40 -30.68 -13.60 -32.09
N TYR A 41 -30.60 -12.77 -31.05
CA TYR A 41 -31.50 -11.61 -30.94
C TYR A 41 -30.85 -10.41 -30.26
N ASN A 42 -31.21 -9.25 -30.80
CA ASN A 42 -30.74 -7.90 -30.51
C ASN A 42 -31.35 -7.30 -29.25
N SER A 43 -30.68 -6.25 -28.80
CA SER A 43 -31.05 -5.20 -27.85
C SER A 43 -32.48 -4.68 -27.95
N GLN A 44 -33.05 -4.27 -26.81
CA GLN A 44 -33.83 -3.03 -26.67
C GLN A 44 -34.08 -2.62 -25.21
N LYS A 45 -34.17 -1.30 -25.01
CA LYS A 45 -34.40 -0.52 -23.78
C LYS A 45 -35.88 -0.50 -23.36
N ALA A 46 -36.14 -0.33 -22.06
CA ALA A 46 -37.23 0.46 -21.44
C ALA A 46 -37.01 0.45 -19.91
N GLU A 47 -36.78 1.60 -19.25
CA GLU A 47 -37.74 2.45 -18.51
C GLU A 47 -38.53 1.72 -17.39
N GLY A 48 -38.41 2.22 -16.14
CA GLY A 48 -39.10 1.75 -14.92
C GLY A 48 -40.53 2.31 -14.79
N PRO A 49 -41.12 2.50 -13.58
CA PRO A 49 -40.71 2.13 -12.22
C PRO A 49 -41.76 1.23 -11.50
N GLY A 50 -41.40 0.61 -10.37
CA GLY A 50 -42.33 -0.21 -9.57
C GLY A 50 -41.91 -0.36 -8.12
N THR A 51 -42.56 0.39 -7.25
CA THR A 51 -42.54 0.31 -5.79
C THR A 51 -43.13 -1.02 -5.31
N LEU A 52 -42.49 -1.72 -4.37
CA LEU A 52 -43.18 -2.68 -3.50
C LEU A 52 -42.47 -2.79 -2.14
N LEU A 53 -43.20 -2.37 -1.11
CA LEU A 53 -42.93 -2.58 0.31
C LEU A 53 -42.92 -4.08 0.63
N GLY A 54 -41.98 -4.52 1.48
CA GLY A 54 -41.96 -5.84 2.07
C GLY A 54 -41.35 -5.81 3.47
N VAL A 55 -42.19 -5.53 4.46
CA VAL A 55 -41.92 -5.63 5.90
C VAL A 55 -41.87 -7.10 6.29
N LEU A 56 -40.78 -7.60 6.88
CA LEU A 56 -40.83 -8.79 7.74
C LEU A 56 -39.92 -8.66 8.96
N ARG A 57 -40.51 -9.04 10.09
CA ARG A 57 -40.14 -8.80 11.48
C ARG A 57 -39.05 -9.76 11.97
N SER A 58 -38.22 -9.25 12.88
CA SER A 58 -37.40 -10.03 13.82
C SER A 58 -38.26 -10.85 14.80
N PRO A 59 -37.70 -11.93 15.37
CA PRO A 59 -38.03 -12.34 16.72
C PRO A 59 -36.86 -12.06 17.68
N THR A 60 -37.21 -11.36 18.75
CA THR A 60 -36.43 -11.12 19.96
C THR A 60 -36.41 -12.40 20.79
N LEU A 61 -35.25 -12.79 21.32
CA LEU A 61 -35.13 -13.76 22.42
C LEU A 61 -34.54 -13.02 23.62
N ARG A 62 -35.40 -12.78 24.62
CA ARG A 62 -35.02 -12.40 25.98
C ARG A 62 -34.75 -13.68 26.77
N VAL A 63 -33.63 -13.71 27.49
CA VAL A 63 -33.49 -14.54 28.70
C VAL A 63 -33.13 -13.57 29.83
N VAL A 64 -33.92 -13.65 30.91
CA VAL A 64 -33.74 -12.97 32.18
C VAL A 64 -33.66 -14.06 33.24
N GLU A 65 -32.64 -14.01 34.10
CA GLU A 65 -32.64 -14.25 35.56
C GLU A 65 -31.18 -14.15 36.06
N ARG A 66 -30.83 -13.17 36.93
CA ARG A 66 -30.86 -13.16 38.43
C ARG A 66 -29.95 -14.25 39.04
N SER A 67 -29.15 -14.08 40.10
CA SER A 67 -28.68 -12.95 40.94
C SER A 67 -27.61 -13.51 41.92
N ALA A 68 -27.02 -12.63 42.75
CA ALA A 68 -26.20 -12.83 43.98
C ALA A 68 -24.72 -13.26 43.80
N ALA A 69 -23.70 -12.44 44.12
CA ALA A 69 -23.26 -11.78 45.38
C ALA A 69 -22.35 -12.66 46.26
N ALA A 70 -21.07 -12.27 46.42
CA ALA A 70 -20.35 -12.11 47.70
C ALA A 70 -18.83 -11.89 47.51
N VAL A 71 -18.33 -10.89 48.23
CA VAL A 71 -16.92 -10.53 48.55
C VAL A 71 -16.64 -11.07 49.97
N PRO A 72 -15.42 -11.53 50.36
CA PRO A 72 -14.42 -10.67 51.08
C PRO A 72 -12.95 -11.06 50.79
N GLU A 73 -11.98 -10.17 50.56
CA GLU A 73 -11.23 -9.23 51.44
C GLU A 73 -9.74 -9.63 51.59
N ARG A 74 -8.90 -8.57 51.63
CA ARG A 74 -7.62 -8.38 52.35
C ARG A 74 -6.30 -8.94 51.80
N GLY A 75 -5.33 -8.02 51.74
CA GLY A 75 -3.88 -8.29 51.78
C GLY A 75 -3.04 -7.09 51.35
N SER A 76 -2.80 -6.13 52.26
CA SER A 76 -1.85 -5.02 52.06
C SER A 76 -0.42 -5.46 52.33
N CYS A 77 0.58 -4.80 51.71
CA CYS A 77 1.85 -4.55 52.38
C CYS A 77 2.51 -3.28 51.84
N VAL A 78 2.87 -2.41 52.78
CA VAL A 78 3.58 -1.13 52.64
C VAL A 78 5.03 -1.37 53.04
N THR A 79 5.99 -0.83 52.29
CA THR A 79 7.31 -0.53 52.86
C THR A 79 7.86 0.78 52.29
N ARG A 80 8.22 1.67 53.20
CA ARG A 80 8.70 3.05 53.01
C ARG A 80 10.00 3.19 53.80
N VAL A 81 11.14 3.47 53.17
CA VAL A 81 12.41 3.93 53.79
C VAL A 81 13.26 4.51 52.64
N ARG A 82 13.99 5.63 52.64
CA ARG A 82 14.19 6.83 53.47
C ARG A 82 14.92 7.85 52.57
N ARG A 83 14.71 9.14 52.84
CA ARG A 83 15.58 10.24 52.40
C ARG A 83 16.97 10.14 53.05
N LEU A 84 18.00 10.57 52.32
CA LEU A 84 19.16 11.26 52.88
C LEU A 84 19.47 12.51 52.06
N THR A 85 19.51 13.63 52.78
CA THR A 85 19.95 14.97 52.39
C THR A 85 21.48 15.08 52.49
N SER A 86 22.14 15.88 51.63
CA SER A 86 22.80 17.14 52.03
C SER A 86 23.92 17.59 51.08
N LEU A 87 23.85 18.88 50.72
CA LEU A 87 24.93 19.90 50.67
C LEU A 87 26.19 19.66 49.82
N SER A 88 26.44 20.56 48.86
CA SER A 88 27.49 21.59 48.99
C SER A 88 27.85 22.20 47.63
N ALA A 89 27.69 23.52 47.52
CA ALA A 89 28.13 24.34 46.40
C ALA A 89 29.64 24.65 46.51
N ARG A 90 30.38 24.57 45.40
CA ARG A 90 31.60 25.35 45.18
C ARG A 90 31.72 25.77 43.72
N THR A 91 31.61 27.08 43.55
CA THR A 91 32.01 27.91 42.41
C THR A 91 33.48 27.72 42.06
N ARG A 92 33.80 27.53 40.78
CA ARG A 92 35.04 28.03 40.15
C ARG A 92 34.74 28.48 38.72
N LEU A 93 35.13 29.72 38.44
CA LEU A 93 35.21 30.30 37.11
C LEU A 93 36.25 29.54 36.28
N SER A 94 35.89 29.19 35.06
CA SER A 94 36.83 29.18 33.94
C SER A 94 36.10 29.62 32.68
N SER A 95 36.66 30.66 32.08
CA SER A 95 36.32 31.21 30.78
C SER A 95 36.42 30.15 29.69
N GLU A 96 35.30 29.83 29.04
CA GLU A 96 35.31 29.13 27.75
C GLU A 96 34.44 29.87 26.74
N VAL A 97 35.04 29.99 25.57
CA VAL A 97 34.59 30.70 24.38
C VAL A 97 33.22 30.17 23.94
N ARG A 98 32.22 31.05 23.89
CA ARG A 98 30.92 30.74 23.29
C ARG A 98 31.07 30.65 21.77
N PHE A 99 31.31 29.43 21.28
CA PHE A 99 30.89 29.08 19.93
C PHE A 99 29.37 28.97 19.93
N LEU A 100 28.71 29.91 19.24
CA LEU A 100 27.32 29.77 18.85
C LEU A 100 27.21 28.54 17.94
N SER A 101 26.67 27.44 18.46
CA SER A 101 26.30 26.28 17.64
C SER A 101 25.09 26.63 16.77
N PRO A 102 25.11 26.35 15.46
CA PRO A 102 23.91 26.36 14.65
C PRO A 102 23.20 25.00 14.75
N LEU A 103 21.89 25.05 14.48
CA LEU A 103 20.96 23.99 14.06
C LEU A 103 19.99 23.46 15.13
N PRO A 104 18.66 23.51 14.87
CA PRO A 104 17.75 22.54 15.45
C PRO A 104 18.06 21.18 14.81
N VAL A 105 18.25 20.17 15.64
CA VAL A 105 18.27 18.78 15.20
C VAL A 105 16.87 18.46 14.69
N LEU A 106 16.65 18.66 13.39
CA LEU A 106 15.56 18.00 12.69
C LEU A 106 15.81 16.50 12.92
N LEU A 107 14.98 15.86 13.74
CA LEU A 107 15.03 14.41 13.93
C LEU A 107 14.85 13.77 12.54
N ILE A 108 15.96 13.44 11.89
CA ILE A 108 15.96 12.62 10.68
C ILE A 108 15.45 11.27 11.16
N MET A 109 14.14 11.04 10.99
CA MET A 109 13.54 9.72 11.18
C MET A 109 14.42 8.74 10.41
N LYS A 110 14.93 7.72 11.11
CA LYS A 110 15.73 6.67 10.48
C LYS A 110 14.92 6.11 9.31
N ARG A 111 15.41 6.30 8.09
CA ARG A 111 14.72 5.85 6.88
C ARG A 111 14.49 4.34 7.00
N LEU A 112 13.24 3.93 6.89
CA LEU A 112 12.86 2.52 6.95
C LEU A 112 13.10 1.86 5.58
N GLY A 113 13.05 0.52 5.54
CA GLY A 113 13.30 -0.25 4.31
C GLY A 113 12.47 0.21 3.10
N SER A 114 13.07 0.12 1.92
CA SER A 114 12.50 0.55 0.64
C SER A 114 11.90 -0.62 -0.16
N VAL A 115 10.85 -0.35 -0.93
CA VAL A 115 10.16 -1.38 -1.73
C VAL A 115 10.95 -1.69 -3.00
N GLN A 116 11.88 -2.65 -2.92
CA GLN A 116 12.67 -3.08 -4.08
C GLN A 116 12.03 -4.26 -4.82
N ARG A 117 11.31 -5.12 -4.08
CA ARG A 117 10.72 -6.37 -4.59
C ARG A 117 9.27 -6.53 -4.14
N LYS A 118 8.59 -7.55 -4.67
CA LYS A 118 7.27 -7.94 -4.17
C LYS A 118 7.40 -8.37 -2.70
N ILE A 119 6.69 -7.66 -1.83
CA ILE A 119 6.72 -7.90 -0.39
C ILE A 119 5.93 -9.19 -0.06
N PRO A 120 6.54 -10.23 0.53
CA PRO A 120 5.87 -11.48 0.88
C PRO A 120 4.89 -11.30 2.05
N CYS A 121 3.98 -12.26 2.21
CA CYS A 121 3.07 -12.27 3.35
C CYS A 121 3.75 -12.77 4.63
N VAL A 122 3.41 -12.19 5.78
CA VAL A 122 3.84 -12.62 7.11
C VAL A 122 3.37 -14.03 7.45
N PHE A 123 2.25 -14.45 6.90
CA PHE A 123 1.72 -15.81 7.02
C PHE A 123 1.95 -16.59 5.73
N VAL A 124 2.04 -17.92 5.85
CA VAL A 124 1.96 -18.80 4.68
C VAL A 124 0.60 -18.59 4.02
N THR A 125 0.58 -18.41 2.70
CA THR A 125 -0.65 -18.21 1.93
C THR A 125 -1.06 -19.48 1.18
N GLU A 126 -2.35 -19.73 1.10
CA GLU A 126 -2.95 -20.82 0.35
C GLU A 126 -3.98 -20.29 -0.67
N VAL A 127 -4.17 -21.04 -1.75
CA VAL A 127 -5.21 -20.79 -2.74
C VAL A 127 -6.43 -21.62 -2.40
N LYS A 128 -7.58 -20.98 -2.21
CA LYS A 128 -8.87 -21.63 -2.03
C LYS A 128 -9.76 -21.43 -3.24
N GLU A 129 -10.40 -22.49 -3.72
CA GLU A 129 -11.36 -22.48 -4.84
C GLU A 129 -12.71 -21.88 -4.43
N GLU A 130 -12.67 -20.62 -3.99
CA GLU A 130 -13.82 -19.82 -3.58
C GLU A 130 -13.80 -18.48 -4.32
N LEU A 131 -14.98 -17.96 -4.68
CA LEU A 131 -15.09 -16.68 -5.37
C LEU A 131 -14.38 -15.56 -4.61
N SER A 132 -13.50 -14.83 -5.29
CA SER A 132 -12.76 -13.69 -4.75
C SER A 132 -13.69 -12.55 -4.35
N THR A 133 -13.46 -12.00 -3.15
CA THR A 133 -14.09 -10.74 -2.73
C THR A 133 -13.33 -9.51 -3.24
N LYS A 134 -12.12 -9.70 -3.77
CA LYS A 134 -11.27 -8.63 -4.32
C LYS A 134 -11.54 -8.37 -5.80
N ARG A 135 -11.84 -9.41 -6.58
CA ARG A 135 -12.01 -9.32 -8.03
C ARG A 135 -13.26 -10.06 -8.46
N GLU A 136 -14.15 -9.35 -9.14
CA GLU A 136 -15.32 -9.94 -9.77
C GLU A 136 -14.88 -11.03 -10.76
N HIS A 137 -15.60 -12.16 -10.77
CA HIS A 137 -15.34 -13.34 -11.61
C HIS A 137 -14.05 -14.13 -11.36
N GLN A 138 -13.25 -13.81 -10.34
CA GLN A 138 -12.11 -14.66 -9.97
C GLN A 138 -12.63 -15.85 -9.15
N PRO A 139 -12.44 -17.12 -9.60
CA PRO A 139 -13.04 -18.30 -8.97
C PRO A 139 -12.30 -18.81 -7.73
N PHE A 140 -11.22 -18.13 -7.32
CA PHE A 140 -10.38 -18.52 -6.19
C PHE A 140 -9.97 -17.29 -5.36
N LYS A 141 -9.59 -17.53 -4.11
CA LYS A 141 -9.03 -16.56 -3.17
C LYS A 141 -7.63 -17.00 -2.73
N VAL A 142 -6.78 -16.02 -2.43
CA VAL A 142 -5.50 -16.26 -1.75
C VAL A 142 -5.67 -15.80 -0.30
N LEU A 143 -5.59 -16.74 0.63
CA LEU A 143 -5.77 -16.49 2.06
C LEU A 143 -4.50 -16.84 2.83
N ALA A 144 -4.25 -16.12 3.91
CA ALA A 144 -3.26 -16.45 4.91
C ALA A 144 -3.76 -17.60 5.78
N THR A 145 -2.88 -18.54 6.06
CA THR A 145 -3.03 -19.55 7.10
C THR A 145 -2.69 -18.96 8.48
N GLU A 146 -2.84 -19.76 9.54
CA GLU A 146 -2.43 -19.34 10.89
C GLU A 146 -0.90 -19.41 11.11
N THR A 147 -0.14 -19.95 10.15
CA THR A 147 1.29 -20.21 10.26
C THR A 147 2.12 -19.04 9.75
N VAL A 148 3.01 -18.50 10.58
CA VAL A 148 3.99 -17.48 10.17
C VAL A 148 4.94 -18.06 9.13
N SER A 149 5.24 -17.32 8.06
CA SER A 149 6.08 -17.80 6.97
C SER A 149 7.54 -17.88 7.37
N HIS A 150 8.28 -18.86 6.82
CA HIS A 150 9.73 -18.97 7.05
C HIS A 150 10.47 -17.68 6.65
N LYS A 151 10.11 -17.06 5.52
CA LYS A 151 10.66 -15.76 5.10
C LYS A 151 10.50 -14.66 6.16
N ALA A 152 9.39 -14.66 6.92
CA ALA A 152 9.20 -13.70 8.00
C ALA A 152 10.03 -14.05 9.25
N LEU A 153 10.13 -15.33 9.60
CA LEU A 153 10.96 -15.78 10.73
C LEU A 153 12.45 -15.54 10.47
N ASP A 154 12.92 -15.85 9.26
CA ASP A 154 14.32 -15.67 8.84
C ASP A 154 14.73 -14.19 8.88
N ALA A 155 13.77 -13.28 8.63
CA ALA A 155 13.95 -11.83 8.69
C ALA A 155 13.75 -11.23 10.10
N ASP A 156 13.65 -12.06 11.15
CA ASP A 156 13.43 -11.61 12.54
C ASP A 156 12.24 -10.65 12.70
N ILE A 157 11.08 -11.05 12.17
CA ILE A 157 9.84 -10.24 12.16
C ILE A 157 9.43 -9.70 13.54
N TYR A 158 9.78 -10.39 14.64
CA TYR A 158 9.40 -9.99 15.99
C TYR A 158 10.13 -8.74 16.49
N SER A 159 11.29 -8.42 15.91
CA SER A 159 12.06 -7.21 16.19
C SER A 159 11.80 -6.09 15.18
N ALA A 160 10.92 -6.33 14.19
CA ALA A 160 10.69 -5.41 13.08
C ALA A 160 9.80 -4.23 13.48
N ILE A 161 9.92 -3.12 12.72
CA ILE A 161 9.09 -1.93 12.91
C ILE A 161 7.83 -2.03 12.05
N PRO A 162 6.62 -2.09 12.64
CA PRO A 162 5.37 -2.14 11.87
C PRO A 162 4.91 -0.75 11.44
N THR A 163 4.50 -0.64 10.20
CA THR A 163 3.94 0.57 9.59
C THR A 163 2.64 0.26 8.86
N GLU A 164 1.80 1.28 8.68
CA GLU A 164 0.60 1.19 7.85
C GLU A 164 0.99 0.87 6.39
N LYS A 165 0.39 -0.18 5.83
CA LYS A 165 0.40 -0.39 4.39
C LYS A 165 -0.57 0.61 3.77
N VAL A 166 -0.04 1.59 3.05
CA VAL A 166 -0.84 2.56 2.31
C VAL A 166 -1.22 1.97 0.95
N ASP A 167 -2.49 2.14 0.57
CA ASP A 167 -3.02 1.68 -0.71
C ASP A 167 -2.80 2.74 -1.79
N GLY A 168 -1.61 2.69 -2.38
CA GLY A 168 -1.21 3.56 -3.48
C GLY A 168 -0.55 2.79 -4.63
N THR A 169 -0.05 3.54 -5.60
CA THR A 169 0.88 3.02 -6.59
C THR A 169 2.29 3.38 -6.19
N CYS A 170 3.15 2.36 -6.11
CA CYS A 170 4.52 2.53 -5.66
C CYS A 170 5.33 3.40 -6.63
N CYS A 171 6.11 4.32 -6.05
CA CYS A 171 6.97 5.28 -6.71
C CYS A 171 8.37 5.23 -6.09
N TYR A 172 9.33 5.85 -6.76
CA TYR A 172 10.70 5.97 -6.30
C TYR A 172 11.27 7.32 -6.72
N VAL A 173 12.14 7.92 -5.90
CA VAL A 173 12.86 9.14 -6.29
C VAL A 173 14.33 8.83 -6.44
N THR A 174 14.88 9.08 -7.62
CA THR A 174 16.32 8.95 -7.91
C THR A 174 16.71 9.87 -9.07
N THR A 175 18.00 9.95 -9.36
CA THR A 175 18.54 10.86 -10.36
C THR A 175 18.17 10.43 -11.78
N TYR A 176 17.65 11.36 -12.57
CA TYR A 176 17.45 11.24 -14.01
C TYR A 176 17.99 12.49 -14.70
N LYS A 177 18.80 12.34 -15.76
CA LYS A 177 19.42 13.46 -16.49
C LYS A 177 20.15 14.46 -15.57
N GLY A 178 20.76 13.97 -14.49
CA GLY A 178 21.52 14.77 -13.53
C GLY A 178 20.70 15.46 -12.42
N GLN A 179 19.38 15.27 -12.37
CA GLN A 179 18.50 15.89 -11.39
C GLN A 179 17.63 14.87 -10.64
N PRO A 180 17.21 15.14 -9.39
CA PRO A 180 16.23 14.33 -8.69
C PRO A 180 14.92 14.24 -9.48
N TYR A 181 14.39 13.04 -9.65
CA TYR A 181 13.21 12.80 -10.47
C TYR A 181 12.28 11.78 -9.81
N LEU A 182 10.98 11.87 -10.08
CA LEU A 182 10.02 10.85 -9.68
C LEU A 182 10.01 9.73 -10.72
N TRP A 183 9.98 8.49 -10.26
CA TRP A 183 9.92 7.29 -11.06
C TRP A 183 8.71 6.47 -10.66
N ALA A 184 7.96 6.00 -11.66
CA ALA A 184 6.83 5.10 -11.46
C ALA A 184 7.31 3.65 -11.49
N ARG A 185 6.65 2.79 -10.71
CA ARG A 185 6.91 1.35 -10.76
C ARG A 185 6.51 0.76 -12.12
N LEU A 186 7.44 0.07 -12.76
CA LEU A 186 7.20 -0.67 -14.00
C LEU A 186 7.92 -2.02 -13.95
N ASP A 187 7.16 -3.08 -13.62
CA ASP A 187 7.69 -4.44 -13.63
C ASP A 187 7.82 -4.95 -15.08
N ARG A 188 9.02 -5.41 -15.46
CA ARG A 188 9.24 -6.08 -16.75
C ARG A 188 8.67 -7.50 -16.65
N LYS A 189 7.66 -7.77 -17.46
CA LYS A 189 6.90 -9.03 -17.48
C LYS A 189 7.39 -9.98 -18.57
N PRO A 190 7.20 -11.30 -18.40
CA PRO A 190 7.48 -12.24 -19.46
C PRO A 190 6.54 -12.02 -20.65
N ASN A 191 6.97 -12.42 -21.83
CA ASN A 191 6.14 -12.50 -23.02
C ASN A 191 5.18 -13.71 -22.92
N LYS A 192 4.18 -13.77 -23.80
CA LYS A 192 3.14 -14.82 -23.74
C LYS A 192 3.69 -16.25 -23.85
N LEU A 193 4.76 -16.44 -24.62
CA LEU A 193 5.38 -17.75 -24.83
C LEU A 193 6.15 -18.21 -23.59
N ALA A 194 6.97 -17.31 -23.04
CA ALA A 194 7.74 -17.53 -21.83
C ALA A 194 6.82 -17.78 -20.63
N GLU A 195 5.76 -16.99 -20.50
CA GLU A 195 4.77 -17.15 -19.44
C GLU A 195 4.07 -18.52 -19.50
N LYS A 196 3.69 -18.98 -20.71
CA LYS A 196 3.12 -20.31 -20.89
C LYS A 196 4.12 -21.41 -20.51
N ARG A 197 5.39 -21.26 -20.89
CA ARG A 197 6.46 -22.20 -20.55
C ARG A 197 6.69 -22.26 -19.04
N PHE A 198 6.70 -21.11 -18.37
CA PHE A 198 6.85 -21.00 -16.93
C PHE A 198 5.68 -21.63 -16.18
N LYS A 199 4.43 -21.37 -16.59
CA LYS A 199 3.25 -22.02 -16.01
C LYS A 199 3.31 -23.55 -16.15
N ASN A 200 3.66 -24.05 -17.33
CA ASN A 200 3.81 -25.49 -17.55
C ASN A 200 4.88 -26.11 -16.66
N PHE A 201 6.00 -25.40 -16.43
CA PHE A 201 7.03 -25.82 -15.50
C PHE A 201 6.52 -25.88 -14.06
N LEU A 202 5.80 -24.86 -13.59
CA LEU A 202 5.21 -24.86 -12.25
C LEU A 202 4.21 -26.03 -12.06
N HIS A 203 3.48 -26.41 -13.10
CA HIS A 203 2.53 -27.52 -13.07
C HIS A 203 3.16 -28.91 -13.11
N SER A 204 4.38 -29.06 -13.65
CA SER A 204 4.92 -30.37 -13.98
C SER A 204 5.35 -31.20 -12.77
N LYS A 205 5.37 -30.64 -11.55
CA LYS A 205 5.75 -31.27 -10.25
C LYS A 205 7.04 -32.10 -10.26
N GLN A 206 7.81 -32.12 -11.34
CA GLN A 206 9.06 -32.84 -11.49
C GLN A 206 10.20 -31.95 -11.00
N ASN A 207 10.43 -32.02 -9.70
CA ASN A 207 11.63 -31.50 -9.06
C ASN A 207 12.87 -32.21 -9.61
N SER A 208 13.67 -31.49 -10.41
CA SER A 208 15.14 -31.64 -10.41
C SER A 208 15.90 -30.54 -11.17
N LYS A 209 15.23 -29.63 -11.91
CA LYS A 209 15.89 -28.53 -12.62
C LYS A 209 15.20 -27.21 -12.32
N GLU A 210 15.97 -26.20 -11.96
CA GLU A 210 15.51 -24.81 -11.87
C GLU A 210 15.01 -24.33 -13.23
N PHE A 211 13.99 -23.47 -13.25
CA PHE A 211 13.54 -22.84 -14.48
C PHE A 211 14.56 -21.83 -14.95
N PHE A 212 15.05 -21.97 -16.19
CA PHE A 212 16.01 -21.05 -16.76
C PHE A 212 15.31 -19.97 -17.60
N TRP A 213 15.50 -18.71 -17.22
CA TRP A 213 15.01 -17.54 -17.95
C TRP A 213 16.05 -17.05 -18.96
N ASN A 214 15.66 -16.85 -20.21
CA ASN A 214 16.43 -16.08 -21.18
C ASN A 214 15.96 -14.62 -21.13
N VAL A 215 16.68 -13.75 -20.40
CA VAL A 215 16.28 -12.36 -20.15
C VAL A 215 16.09 -11.54 -21.45
N GLU A 216 16.81 -11.89 -22.52
CA GLU A 216 16.72 -11.20 -23.82
C GLU A 216 15.45 -11.57 -24.58
N GLU A 217 15.12 -12.87 -24.62
CA GLU A 217 14.02 -13.39 -25.42
C GLU A 217 12.70 -13.48 -24.66
N ASP A 218 12.74 -13.85 -23.37
CA ASP A 218 11.56 -14.22 -22.60
C ASP A 218 10.74 -13.03 -22.10
N PHE A 219 11.28 -11.82 -22.16
CA PHE A 219 10.69 -10.64 -21.52
C PHE A 219 10.26 -9.59 -22.53
N LYS A 220 9.18 -8.87 -22.20
CA LYS A 220 8.75 -7.72 -23.00
C LYS A 220 9.85 -6.66 -23.04
N PRO A 221 10.01 -5.94 -24.16
CA PRO A 221 10.94 -4.82 -24.24
C PRO A 221 10.50 -3.72 -23.28
N VAL A 222 11.47 -2.99 -22.76
CA VAL A 222 11.28 -1.80 -21.93
C VAL A 222 12.00 -0.63 -22.57
N ALA A 223 11.63 0.60 -22.21
CA ALA A 223 12.33 1.79 -22.68
C ALA A 223 13.77 1.80 -22.16
N GLU A 224 14.68 2.46 -22.87
CA GLU A 224 16.10 2.56 -22.49
C GLU A 224 16.29 3.22 -21.11
N CYS A 225 15.41 4.16 -20.74
CA CYS A 225 15.44 4.81 -19.44
C CYS A 225 14.88 3.94 -18.30
N TRP A 226 14.39 2.72 -18.57
CA TRP A 226 13.96 1.80 -17.52
C TRP A 226 15.17 1.29 -16.73
N ILE A 227 15.05 1.27 -15.41
CA ILE A 227 16.10 0.74 -14.52
C ILE A 227 15.53 -0.40 -13.65
N PRO A 228 16.31 -1.47 -13.40
CA PRO A 228 15.93 -2.48 -12.42
C PRO A 228 15.92 -1.87 -11.00
N ALA A 229 15.07 -2.39 -10.13
CA ALA A 229 15.13 -2.07 -8.71
C ALA A 229 16.49 -2.52 -8.10
N LYS A 230 16.99 -1.77 -7.11
CA LYS A 230 18.40 -1.83 -6.67
C LYS A 230 18.85 -3.17 -6.11
N GLU A 231 17.96 -3.87 -5.43
CA GLU A 231 18.26 -5.11 -4.71
C GLU A 231 17.77 -6.35 -5.45
N ILE A 232 17.65 -6.27 -6.77
CA ILE A 232 17.37 -7.43 -7.61
C ILE A 232 18.66 -8.24 -7.76
N GLU A 233 18.55 -9.54 -7.52
CA GLU A 233 19.65 -10.48 -7.77
C GLU A 233 20.10 -10.41 -9.22
N GLN A 234 21.40 -10.44 -9.45
CA GLN A 234 21.96 -10.41 -10.80
C GLN A 234 22.72 -11.70 -11.09
N LEU A 235 22.44 -12.29 -12.25
CA LEU A 235 23.18 -13.42 -12.79
C LEU A 235 23.85 -12.97 -14.09
N ASN A 236 25.19 -13.02 -14.12
CA ASN A 236 26.00 -12.55 -15.26
C ASN A 236 25.66 -11.10 -15.68
N GLY A 237 25.38 -10.23 -14.71
CA GLY A 237 25.01 -8.81 -14.94
C GLY A 237 23.56 -8.58 -15.38
N ASN A 238 22.76 -9.63 -15.55
CA ASN A 238 21.35 -9.53 -15.89
C ASN A 238 20.46 -9.67 -14.65
N PRO A 239 19.41 -8.86 -14.50
CA PRO A 239 18.49 -8.97 -13.38
C PRO A 239 17.69 -10.28 -13.45
N VAL A 240 17.66 -11.00 -12.32
CA VAL A 240 16.95 -12.25 -12.17
C VAL A 240 15.48 -11.97 -11.84
N PRO A 241 14.51 -12.63 -12.51
CA PRO A 241 13.10 -12.50 -12.21
C PRO A 241 12.74 -13.05 -10.82
N ASP A 242 11.67 -12.52 -10.23
CA ASP A 242 11.13 -13.03 -8.97
C ASP A 242 10.44 -14.40 -9.14
N GLU A 243 9.93 -14.95 -8.03
CA GLU A 243 9.19 -16.22 -8.00
C GLU A 243 7.94 -16.26 -8.91
N ASN A 244 7.46 -15.10 -9.38
CA ASN A 244 6.33 -14.98 -10.31
C ASN A 244 6.81 -14.73 -11.75
N GLY A 245 8.12 -14.71 -12.00
CA GLY A 245 8.70 -14.41 -13.30
C GLY A 245 8.72 -12.93 -13.65
N HIS A 246 8.55 -12.01 -12.71
CA HIS A 246 8.60 -10.57 -12.95
C HIS A 246 9.96 -9.98 -12.56
N ILE A 247 10.42 -8.97 -13.30
CA ILE A 247 11.59 -8.18 -12.90
C ILE A 247 11.11 -6.79 -12.46
N PRO A 248 11.09 -6.52 -11.14
CA PRO A 248 10.91 -5.20 -10.57
C PRO A 248 11.70 -4.10 -11.29
N GLY A 249 11.09 -2.93 -11.49
CA GLY A 249 11.83 -1.81 -12.05
C GLY A 249 11.07 -0.50 -12.04
N TRP A 250 11.72 0.51 -12.61
CA TRP A 250 11.31 1.90 -12.51
C TRP A 250 11.44 2.59 -13.86
N ILE A 251 10.56 3.55 -14.13
CA ILE A 251 10.59 4.40 -15.32
C ILE A 251 10.39 5.86 -14.90
N PRO A 252 11.11 6.85 -15.47
CA PRO A 252 10.97 8.23 -15.03
C PRO A 252 9.60 8.79 -15.43
N VAL A 253 9.03 9.61 -14.55
CA VAL A 253 7.73 10.26 -14.75
C VAL A 253 7.94 11.57 -15.52
N GLU A 254 7.98 11.48 -16.84
CA GLU A 254 8.09 12.65 -17.72
C GLU A 254 6.72 13.32 -17.92
N ARG A 255 6.69 14.67 -17.94
CA ARG A 255 5.45 15.47 -18.08
C ARG A 255 4.62 15.14 -19.32
N SER A 256 5.26 14.71 -20.40
CA SER A 256 4.62 14.34 -21.67
C SER A 256 3.94 12.96 -21.63
N ASN A 257 4.27 12.13 -20.65
CA ASN A 257 3.77 10.76 -20.58
C ASN A 257 2.39 10.69 -19.92
N LYS A 258 1.34 10.55 -20.75
CA LYS A 258 -0.05 10.45 -20.30
C LYS A 258 -0.31 9.25 -19.38
N GLN A 259 0.47 8.17 -19.47
CA GLN A 259 0.34 7.01 -18.59
C GLN A 259 0.56 7.38 -17.11
N TYR A 260 1.47 8.33 -16.86
CA TYR A 260 1.86 8.75 -15.52
C TYR A 260 1.38 10.16 -15.19
N CYS A 261 0.32 10.65 -15.84
CA CYS A 261 -0.22 12.00 -15.62
C CYS A 261 -0.53 12.30 -14.14
N TRP A 262 -1.04 11.33 -13.38
CA TRP A 262 -1.29 11.48 -11.94
C TRP A 262 -0.01 11.56 -11.11
N HIS A 263 1.04 10.83 -11.49
CA HIS A 263 2.35 10.93 -10.85
C HIS A 263 2.97 12.30 -11.16
N SER A 264 2.82 12.78 -12.39
CA SER A 264 3.31 14.11 -12.78
C SER A 264 2.58 15.25 -12.07
N SER A 265 1.36 15.03 -11.57
CA SER A 265 0.56 16.08 -10.91
C SER A 265 1.06 16.45 -9.52
N VAL A 266 1.83 15.57 -8.87
CA VAL A 266 2.34 15.72 -7.50
C VAL A 266 3.80 16.17 -7.44
N VAL A 267 4.40 16.47 -8.58
CA VAL A 267 5.77 16.97 -8.69
C VAL A 267 5.83 18.21 -9.54
N ASN A 268 6.70 19.15 -9.17
CA ASN A 268 7.04 20.30 -9.99
C ASN A 268 8.55 20.29 -10.18
N TYR A 269 9.00 19.89 -11.37
CA TYR A 269 10.42 19.79 -11.70
C TYR A 269 11.08 21.15 -11.90
N ASP A 270 10.33 22.21 -12.18
CA ASP A 270 10.90 23.56 -12.37
C ASP A 270 11.38 24.12 -11.03
N PHE A 271 10.73 23.69 -9.94
CA PHE A 271 11.07 24.04 -8.56
C PHE A 271 11.67 22.87 -7.77
N GLU A 272 11.89 21.72 -8.41
CA GLU A 272 12.39 20.48 -7.81
C GLU A 272 11.68 20.05 -6.50
N ILE A 273 10.34 20.17 -6.46
CA ILE A 273 9.52 19.85 -5.28
C ILE A 273 8.44 18.81 -5.57
N ALA A 274 7.97 18.16 -4.50
CA ALA A 274 6.89 17.18 -4.48
C ALA A 274 5.83 17.54 -3.42
N LEU A 275 4.56 17.23 -3.71
CA LEU A 275 3.47 17.29 -2.73
C LEU A 275 3.43 16.01 -1.90
N VAL A 276 3.72 16.15 -0.61
CA VAL A 276 3.90 15.02 0.31
C VAL A 276 2.94 15.10 1.49
N LEU A 277 2.26 14.00 1.78
CA LEU A 277 1.53 13.77 3.03
C LEU A 277 2.42 12.98 3.99
N LYS A 278 2.63 13.53 5.19
CA LYS A 278 3.47 12.93 6.24
C LYS A 278 2.87 13.17 7.63
N GLN A 279 3.47 12.55 8.64
CA GLN A 279 3.15 12.84 10.03
C GLN A 279 3.70 14.23 10.40
N HIS A 280 2.92 15.04 11.11
CA HIS A 280 3.41 16.33 11.62
C HIS A 280 4.57 16.08 12.60
N PRO A 281 5.69 16.82 12.50
CA PRO A 281 6.91 16.56 13.27
C PRO A 281 6.69 16.65 14.79
N ASP A 282 5.87 17.61 15.23
CA ASP A 282 5.65 17.88 16.65
C ASP A 282 4.35 17.27 17.21
N ASP A 283 3.47 16.76 16.35
CA ASP A 283 2.16 16.22 16.75
C ASP A 283 1.86 14.88 16.05
N PRO A 284 2.09 13.75 16.72
CA PRO A 284 1.80 12.42 16.19
C PRO A 284 0.31 12.15 15.91
N GLY A 285 -0.60 13.01 16.36
CA GLY A 285 -2.03 12.96 16.05
C GLY A 285 -2.41 13.71 14.77
N LEU A 286 -1.52 14.56 14.24
CA LEU A 286 -1.79 15.47 13.13
C LEU A 286 -1.00 15.05 11.87
N LEU A 287 -1.67 15.05 10.72
CA LEU A 287 -1.03 14.89 9.43
C LEU A 287 -0.64 16.27 8.86
N GLU A 288 0.40 16.30 8.04
CA GLU A 288 0.83 17.50 7.32
C GLU A 288 0.93 17.21 5.82
N ILE A 289 0.33 18.06 5.00
CA ILE A 289 0.60 18.17 3.55
C ILE A 289 1.60 19.30 3.35
N SER A 290 2.70 19.01 2.68
CA SER A 290 3.77 19.99 2.45
C SER A 290 4.40 19.84 1.06
N ALA A 291 4.94 20.93 0.54
CA ALA A 291 5.90 20.86 -0.56
C ALA A 291 7.28 20.48 0.02
N VAL A 292 7.87 19.41 -0.52
CA VAL A 292 9.15 18.86 -0.07
C VAL A 292 10.12 18.83 -1.25
N PRO A 293 11.38 19.28 -1.10
CA PRO A 293 12.40 19.12 -2.12
C PRO A 293 12.56 17.66 -2.55
N LEU A 294 12.64 17.40 -3.85
CA LEU A 294 12.89 16.06 -4.38
C LEU A 294 14.23 15.50 -3.90
N SER A 295 15.22 16.37 -3.63
CA SER A 295 16.50 16.01 -3.01
C SER A 295 16.33 15.29 -1.67
N ASP A 296 15.33 15.69 -0.87
CA ASP A 296 15.10 15.13 0.46
C ASP A 296 14.48 13.73 0.37
N LEU A 297 13.83 13.44 -0.76
CA LEU A 297 13.20 12.17 -1.09
C LEU A 297 14.13 11.22 -1.87
N LEU A 298 15.34 11.66 -2.24
CA LEU A 298 16.30 10.82 -2.99
C LEU A 298 16.49 9.47 -2.32
N GLU A 299 16.41 8.44 -3.14
CA GLU A 299 16.58 7.03 -2.79
C GLU A 299 15.48 6.48 -1.87
N GLN A 300 14.32 7.15 -1.81
CA GLN A 300 13.16 6.67 -1.08
C GLN A 300 12.09 6.13 -2.03
N THR A 301 11.44 5.04 -1.61
CA THR A 301 10.18 4.59 -2.22
C THR A 301 9.00 5.30 -1.56
N LEU A 302 8.00 5.63 -2.36
CA LEU A 302 6.78 6.33 -1.92
C LEU A 302 5.55 5.59 -2.45
N GLU A 303 4.39 5.94 -1.92
CA GLU A 303 3.10 5.56 -2.47
C GLU A 303 2.41 6.81 -3.00
N LEU A 304 2.05 6.82 -4.28
CA LEU A 304 1.11 7.81 -4.81
C LEU A 304 -0.31 7.38 -4.41
N ILE A 305 -1.05 8.27 -3.76
CA ILE A 305 -2.47 8.11 -3.48
C ILE A 305 -3.26 9.23 -4.12
N GLY A 306 -4.56 9.03 -4.34
CA GLY A 306 -5.42 10.10 -4.85
C GLY A 306 -6.70 9.63 -5.50
N THR A 307 -7.44 10.60 -6.05
CA THR A 307 -8.75 10.41 -6.67
C THR A 307 -8.81 9.29 -7.71
N ASN A 308 -7.73 9.12 -8.47
CA ASN A 308 -7.65 8.17 -9.58
C ASN A 308 -6.75 6.96 -9.28
N ILE A 309 -6.40 6.74 -8.01
CA ILE A 309 -5.50 5.67 -7.60
C ILE A 309 -6.26 4.64 -6.77
N ASN A 310 -6.17 3.37 -7.17
CA ASN A 310 -6.67 2.20 -6.45
C ASN A 310 -8.11 2.31 -5.89
N GLY A 311 -9.00 2.99 -6.62
CA GLY A 311 -10.40 3.17 -6.18
C GLY A 311 -10.61 4.24 -5.11
N ASN A 312 -9.58 5.05 -4.82
CA ASN A 312 -9.60 6.18 -3.87
C ASN A 312 -10.08 5.79 -2.46
N PRO A 313 -9.41 4.84 -1.78
CA PRO A 313 -9.79 4.40 -0.42
C PRO A 313 -9.78 5.54 0.61
N TYR A 314 -9.03 6.60 0.32
CA TYR A 314 -8.85 7.75 1.19
C TYR A 314 -9.81 8.91 0.87
N GLY A 315 -10.69 8.78 -0.12
CA GLY A 315 -11.70 9.81 -0.43
C GLY A 315 -11.10 11.15 -0.80
N LEU A 316 -9.92 11.16 -1.44
CA LEU A 316 -9.23 12.35 -1.88
C LEU A 316 -9.89 12.96 -3.11
N GLY A 317 -10.20 14.26 -3.04
CA GLY A 317 -10.73 15.03 -4.17
C GLY A 317 -11.99 14.43 -4.80
N SER A 318 -12.26 14.83 -6.04
CA SER A 318 -13.38 14.32 -6.84
C SER A 318 -12.98 14.21 -8.31
N LYS A 319 -13.78 13.55 -9.14
CA LYS A 319 -13.51 13.50 -10.59
C LYS A 319 -13.40 14.89 -11.23
N LYS A 320 -14.13 15.87 -10.70
CA LYS A 320 -14.09 17.27 -11.17
C LYS A 320 -12.85 18.01 -10.66
N HIS A 321 -12.43 17.71 -9.43
CA HIS A 321 -11.30 18.34 -8.74
C HIS A 321 -10.38 17.23 -8.21
N PRO A 322 -9.60 16.58 -9.09
CA PRO A 322 -8.76 15.46 -8.67
C PRO A 322 -7.64 15.94 -7.74
N LEU A 323 -7.33 15.14 -6.74
CA LEU A 323 -6.29 15.41 -5.75
C LEU A 323 -5.44 14.16 -5.56
N HIS A 324 -4.13 14.35 -5.61
CA HIS A 324 -3.14 13.30 -5.42
C HIS A 324 -2.02 13.79 -4.50
N LEU A 325 -1.40 12.86 -3.77
CA LEU A 325 -0.32 13.12 -2.81
C LEU A 325 0.66 11.95 -2.81
N LEU A 326 1.94 12.23 -2.56
CA LEU A 326 2.94 11.20 -2.26
C LEU A 326 3.01 10.94 -0.76
N ILE A 327 3.20 9.68 -0.38
CA ILE A 327 3.47 9.27 1.00
C ILE A 327 4.79 8.50 1.03
N PRO A 328 5.81 8.94 1.79
CA PRO A 328 7.03 8.15 1.96
C PRO A 328 6.68 6.78 2.56
N HIS A 329 7.26 5.73 2.00
CA HIS A 329 7.00 4.39 2.49
C HIS A 329 7.45 4.25 3.94
N GLY A 330 6.59 3.69 4.80
CA GLY A 330 6.83 3.57 6.23
C GLY A 330 6.63 4.86 7.05
N ALA A 331 6.04 5.92 6.46
CA ALA A 331 5.80 7.19 7.15
C ALA A 331 4.89 7.08 8.40
N PHE A 332 4.03 6.05 8.47
CA PHE A 332 3.05 5.89 9.54
C PHE A 332 3.33 4.63 10.36
N GLN A 333 4.11 4.77 11.42
CA GLN A 333 4.39 3.67 12.35
C GLN A 333 3.15 3.30 13.18
N ILE A 334 2.93 2.00 13.37
CA ILE A 334 1.85 1.46 14.21
C ILE A 334 2.43 1.22 15.61
N LYS A 335 1.92 1.94 16.61
CA LYS A 335 2.43 1.86 17.99
C LYS A 335 1.77 0.73 18.79
N ASN A 336 0.47 0.54 18.61
CA ASN A 336 -0.34 -0.39 19.40
C ASN A 336 -0.69 -1.64 18.58
N LEU A 337 0.33 -2.30 18.02
CA LEU A 337 0.13 -3.53 17.26
C LEU A 337 -0.17 -4.70 18.23
N PRO A 338 -1.16 -5.56 17.94
CA PRO A 338 -1.38 -6.77 18.72
C PRO A 338 -0.22 -7.77 18.51
N THR A 339 -0.21 -8.83 19.31
CA THR A 339 0.70 -9.96 19.11
C THR A 339 0.59 -10.54 17.70
N LEU A 340 1.73 -10.99 17.15
CA LEU A 340 1.82 -11.56 15.81
C LEU A 340 1.22 -12.98 15.77
N ARG A 341 -0.09 -13.07 15.99
CA ARG A 341 -0.90 -14.29 15.80
C ARG A 341 -2.06 -13.94 14.90
N TYR A 342 -2.41 -14.87 14.01
CA TYR A 342 -3.46 -14.66 13.01
C TYR A 342 -4.76 -14.12 13.60
N LYS A 343 -5.26 -14.74 14.67
CA LYS A 343 -6.54 -14.36 15.31
C LYS A 343 -6.50 -12.98 15.95
N ASP A 344 -5.37 -12.57 16.53
CA ASP A 344 -5.25 -11.25 17.15
C ASP A 344 -5.20 -10.15 16.09
N LEU A 345 -4.44 -10.37 15.00
CA LEU A 345 -4.42 -9.44 13.88
C LEU A 345 -5.79 -9.32 13.22
N LEU A 346 -6.47 -10.45 12.96
CA LEU A 346 -7.82 -10.45 12.40
C LEU A 346 -8.77 -9.61 13.26
N SER A 347 -8.81 -9.89 14.57
CA SER A 347 -9.64 -9.15 15.52
C SER A 347 -9.28 -7.66 15.60
N TRP A 348 -7.99 -7.32 15.50
CA TRP A 348 -7.53 -5.93 15.45
C TRP A 348 -7.97 -5.21 14.17
N PHE A 349 -7.85 -5.84 13.01
CA PHE A 349 -8.32 -5.24 11.75
C PHE A 349 -9.84 -4.96 11.76
N GLU A 350 -10.64 -5.84 12.39
CA GLU A 350 -12.10 -5.71 12.44
C GLU A 350 -12.58 -4.73 13.53
N GLY A 351 -12.02 -4.83 14.74
CA GLY A 351 -12.51 -4.16 15.93
C GLY A 351 -11.78 -2.87 16.31
N CYS A 352 -10.55 -2.65 15.86
CA CYS A 352 -9.75 -1.50 16.27
C CYS A 352 -9.87 -0.32 15.30
N ARG A 353 -9.86 0.91 15.83
CA ARG A 353 -9.82 2.14 15.01
C ARG A 353 -8.51 2.26 14.22
N GLU A 354 -7.37 1.98 14.85
CA GLU A 354 -6.05 1.93 14.18
C GLU A 354 -6.00 0.79 13.15
N GLY A 355 -6.79 -0.27 13.37
CA GLY A 355 -6.92 -1.40 12.46
C GLY A 355 -7.67 -1.11 11.17
N LYS A 356 -8.23 0.08 10.97
CA LYS A 356 -8.94 0.47 9.73
C LYS A 356 -7.99 0.90 8.60
N ILE A 357 -7.02 0.05 8.28
CA ILE A 357 -5.98 0.26 7.26
C ILE A 357 -5.93 -0.89 6.25
N GLU A 358 -5.30 -0.72 5.09
CA GLU A 358 -5.23 -1.77 4.04
C GLU A 358 -4.52 -3.04 4.54
N GLY A 359 -3.48 -2.83 5.34
CA GLY A 359 -2.55 -3.85 5.77
C GLY A 359 -1.46 -3.27 6.67
N ILE A 360 -0.50 -4.12 7.03
CA ILE A 360 0.69 -3.75 7.78
C ILE A 360 1.91 -4.13 6.94
N VAL A 361 2.94 -3.30 6.96
CA VAL A 361 4.29 -3.64 6.49
C VAL A 361 5.22 -3.60 7.69
N TRP A 362 5.96 -4.68 7.90
CA TRP A 362 7.04 -4.74 8.87
C TRP A 362 8.36 -4.50 8.17
N HIS A 363 9.15 -3.59 8.73
CA HIS A 363 10.50 -3.28 8.28
C HIS A 363 11.50 -4.00 9.19
N CYS A 364 12.08 -5.07 8.67
CA CYS A 364 13.02 -5.92 9.38
C CYS A 364 14.42 -5.29 9.45
N ASN A 365 15.24 -5.75 10.39
CA ASN A 365 16.58 -5.18 10.64
C ASN A 365 17.57 -5.44 9.51
N ASP A 366 17.36 -6.50 8.73
CA ASP A 366 18.14 -6.88 7.55
C ASP A 366 17.72 -6.11 6.28
N GLY A 367 16.74 -5.20 6.38
CA GLY A 367 16.17 -4.46 5.27
C GLY A 367 15.01 -5.17 4.56
N CYS A 368 14.72 -6.43 4.91
CA CYS A 368 13.58 -7.16 4.38
C CYS A 368 12.27 -6.46 4.75
N LEU A 369 11.30 -6.50 3.83
CA LEU A 369 9.94 -6.07 4.07
C LEU A 369 9.04 -7.29 4.09
N ILE A 370 8.19 -7.38 5.10
CA ILE A 370 7.16 -8.42 5.24
C ILE A 370 5.82 -7.72 5.37
N LYS A 371 4.72 -8.24 4.80
CA LYS A 371 3.40 -7.61 4.93
C LYS A 371 2.27 -8.54 5.32
N VAL A 372 1.18 -7.96 5.76
CA VAL A 372 -0.13 -8.59 5.73
C VAL A 372 -1.10 -7.61 5.09
N HIS A 373 -2.01 -8.12 4.28
CA HIS A 373 -3.08 -7.34 3.67
C HIS A 373 -4.41 -7.89 4.17
N ARG A 374 -5.38 -7.01 4.44
CA ARG A 374 -6.77 -7.38 4.77
C ARG A 374 -7.32 -8.53 3.94
N HIS A 375 -7.11 -8.54 2.63
CA HIS A 375 -7.61 -9.62 1.77
C HIS A 375 -7.00 -10.98 2.07
N HIS A 376 -5.75 -11.05 2.52
CA HIS A 376 -5.17 -12.33 2.95
C HIS A 376 -5.85 -12.84 4.23
N LEU A 377 -6.39 -11.96 5.06
CA LEU A 377 -7.18 -12.34 6.25
C LEU A 377 -8.67 -12.57 5.91
N GLY A 378 -9.05 -12.60 4.63
CA GLY A 378 -10.45 -12.74 4.20
C GLY A 378 -11.30 -11.49 4.37
N LEU A 379 -10.71 -10.36 4.80
CA LEU A 379 -11.41 -9.11 5.02
C LEU A 379 -11.57 -8.30 3.73
N CYS A 380 -12.59 -7.45 3.71
CA CYS A 380 -12.81 -6.51 2.62
C CYS A 380 -11.82 -5.34 2.66
N TRP A 381 -11.54 -4.82 1.47
CA TRP A 381 -10.85 -3.56 1.22
C TRP A 381 -11.26 -3.08 -0.18
N PRO A 382 -11.46 -1.77 -0.43
CA PRO A 382 -11.42 -0.66 0.53
C PRO A 382 -12.55 -0.74 1.58
N ILE A 383 -12.38 -0.01 2.69
CA ILE A 383 -13.42 0.16 3.72
C ILE A 383 -13.74 1.66 3.93
N PRO A 384 -14.96 2.00 4.38
CA PRO A 384 -15.25 3.38 4.77
C PRO A 384 -14.47 3.78 6.02
N ASP A 385 -14.19 5.09 6.12
CA ASP A 385 -13.58 5.74 7.29
C ASP A 385 -12.28 5.07 7.77
N THR A 386 -11.32 4.98 6.85
CA THR A 386 -9.95 4.51 7.11
C THR A 386 -9.30 5.27 8.27
N TYR A 387 -8.29 4.67 8.90
CA TYR A 387 -7.58 5.29 10.02
C TYR A 387 -6.86 6.58 9.59
N LEU A 388 -6.25 6.60 8.40
CA LEU A 388 -5.66 7.81 7.82
C LEU A 388 -6.68 8.97 7.73
N ASN A 389 -7.92 8.66 7.35
CA ASN A 389 -9.02 9.63 7.29
C ASN A 389 -9.61 10.02 8.65
N SER A 390 -9.14 9.43 9.75
CA SER A 390 -9.57 9.78 11.10
C SER A 390 -8.75 10.89 11.72
N LYS A 391 -7.58 11.19 11.15
CA LYS A 391 -6.65 12.18 11.67
C LYS A 391 -6.94 13.56 11.06
N PRO A 392 -6.83 14.64 11.86
CA PRO A 392 -6.78 15.99 11.31
C PRO A 392 -5.55 16.15 10.40
N VAL A 393 -5.63 17.10 9.48
CA VAL A 393 -4.55 17.42 8.55
C VAL A 393 -4.36 18.93 8.49
N THR A 394 -3.10 19.37 8.46
CA THR A 394 -2.74 20.76 8.19
C THR A 394 -2.04 20.86 6.84
N VAL A 395 -2.26 21.96 6.13
CA VAL A 395 -1.48 22.31 4.95
C VAL A 395 -0.37 23.26 5.40
N ASN A 396 0.86 22.95 5.01
CA ASN A 396 2.03 23.77 5.26
C ASN A 396 2.96 23.67 4.04
N MET A 397 2.76 24.55 3.07
CA MET A 397 3.46 24.53 1.80
C MET A 397 4.91 24.98 1.90
N ASN A 398 5.35 25.54 3.05
CA ASN A 398 6.71 25.98 3.31
C ASN A 398 7.28 26.85 2.18
N LEU A 399 6.47 27.76 1.62
CA LEU A 399 6.81 28.56 0.45
C LEU A 399 7.69 29.78 0.77
N ASP A 400 8.04 30.00 2.04
CA ASP A 400 8.73 31.20 2.55
C ASP A 400 10.12 31.47 1.92
N LYS A 401 10.66 30.51 1.17
CA LYS A 401 12.02 30.59 0.61
C LYS A 401 12.09 31.16 -0.81
N HIS A 402 11.00 31.15 -1.60
CA HIS A 402 11.04 31.59 -3.00
C HIS A 402 9.69 32.16 -3.48
N ASP A 403 9.72 33.02 -4.50
CA ASP A 403 8.53 33.44 -5.23
C ASP A 403 8.10 32.35 -6.21
N TYR A 404 7.13 31.52 -5.82
CA TYR A 404 6.66 30.40 -6.62
C TYR A 404 5.52 30.84 -7.55
N ALA A 405 5.85 31.10 -8.82
CA ALA A 405 4.86 31.34 -9.87
C ALA A 405 4.29 30.01 -10.42
N PHE A 406 3.45 29.33 -9.63
CA PHE A 406 2.80 28.09 -10.06
C PHE A 406 1.77 28.31 -11.18
N ASP A 407 1.66 27.36 -12.11
CA ASP A 407 0.53 27.29 -13.03
C ASP A 407 -0.78 27.19 -12.23
N THR A 408 -1.73 28.07 -12.53
CA THR A 408 -3.07 28.13 -11.90
C THR A 408 -3.85 26.81 -11.93
N LYS A 409 -3.50 25.87 -12.81
CA LYS A 409 -4.15 24.56 -12.94
C LYS A 409 -3.45 23.45 -12.15
N CYS A 410 -2.27 23.70 -11.57
CA CYS A 410 -1.51 22.67 -10.88
C CYS A 410 -1.85 22.60 -9.39
N LEU A 411 -1.72 21.42 -8.79
CA LEU A 411 -2.08 21.19 -7.39
C LEU A 411 -1.31 22.11 -6.43
N PHE A 412 -0.05 22.44 -6.73
CA PHE A 412 0.76 23.35 -5.91
C PHE A 412 0.13 24.75 -5.79
N TYR A 413 -0.46 25.27 -6.88
CA TYR A 413 -1.20 26.53 -6.83
C TYR A 413 -2.42 26.44 -5.93
N HIS A 414 -3.22 25.37 -6.04
CA HIS A 414 -4.41 25.22 -5.21
C HIS A 414 -4.06 25.02 -3.73
N PHE A 415 -3.03 24.24 -3.42
CA PHE A 415 -2.57 24.09 -2.04
C PHE A 415 -1.97 25.37 -1.46
N SER A 416 -1.34 26.23 -2.26
CA SER A 416 -0.85 27.53 -1.77
C SER A 416 -1.99 28.48 -1.39
N LYS A 417 -3.20 28.33 -1.97
CA LYS A 417 -4.39 29.11 -1.57
C LYS A 417 -4.95 28.70 -0.22
N ILE A 418 -4.69 27.48 0.22
CA ILE A 418 -5.15 26.94 1.49
C ILE A 418 -3.99 26.70 2.46
N ASP A 419 -2.86 27.38 2.25
CA ASP A 419 -1.71 27.26 3.12
C ASP A 419 -2.06 27.66 4.56
N HIS A 420 -1.46 26.98 5.52
CA HIS A 420 -1.73 27.09 6.96
C HIS A 420 -3.18 26.76 7.39
N GLN A 421 -4.02 26.24 6.49
CA GLN A 421 -5.36 25.77 6.87
C GLN A 421 -5.29 24.38 7.49
N LYS A 422 -6.19 24.16 8.46
CA LYS A 422 -6.37 22.88 9.15
C LYS A 422 -7.74 22.30 8.84
N PHE A 423 -7.77 21.03 8.49
CA PHE A 423 -8.96 20.26 8.19
C PHE A 423 -9.14 19.15 9.21
N SER A 424 -10.39 18.77 9.46
CA SER A 424 -10.72 17.71 10.42
C SER A 424 -10.31 16.33 9.92
N ARG A 425 -10.33 16.12 8.59
CA ARG A 425 -9.96 14.87 7.94
C ARG A 425 -9.33 15.15 6.58
N LEU A 426 -8.54 14.20 6.10
CA LEU A 426 -7.91 14.27 4.78
C LEU A 426 -8.94 14.42 3.64
N LYS A 427 -10.05 13.67 3.69
CA LYS A 427 -11.15 13.77 2.72
C LYS A 427 -11.94 15.09 2.74
N ASP A 428 -11.74 15.94 3.74
CA ASP A 428 -12.44 17.23 3.86
C ASP A 428 -11.76 18.34 3.05
N ILE A 429 -10.59 18.07 2.47
CA ILE A 429 -9.89 19.02 1.59
C ILE A 429 -10.62 19.07 0.25
N ILE A 430 -11.23 20.23 -0.03
CA ILE A 430 -11.87 20.54 -1.31
C ILE A 430 -11.08 21.68 -1.93
N LEU A 431 -10.49 21.41 -3.10
CA LEU A 431 -9.79 22.42 -3.89
C LEU A 431 -10.79 23.04 -4.86
N ASP A 432 -11.06 24.34 -4.71
CA ASP A 432 -11.78 25.11 -5.72
C ASP A 432 -10.86 25.27 -6.94
N VAL A 433 -11.23 24.62 -8.05
CA VAL A 433 -10.57 24.76 -9.36
C VAL A 433 -11.42 25.60 -10.27
#